data_AF-A0A3M1FE27-F1
#
_entry.id   AF-A0A3M1FE27-F1
#
_cell.length_a   1.000
_cell.length_b   1.000
_cell.length_c   1.000
_cell.angle_alpha   90.00
_cell.angle_beta   90.00
_cell.angle_gamma   90.00
#
_symmetry.space_group_name_H-M   'P 1'
#
loop_
_entity.id
_entity.type
_entity.pdbx_description
1 polymer ?
#
loop_
_entity_poly.entity_id
_entity_poly.type
_entity_poly.pdbx_seq_one_letter_code
_entity_poly.pdbx_strand_id
1 'polypeptide(L)' 'MAHNFITNAGERTLRDRIRALIQHSQELKFLVGFFYFSGWRELYEAIKSRAKLISPNIKILVGLDT' A
#
# COMPACT_ATOMS: atom_id res chain seq x y z
N MET A 1 0.39 -14.73 -19.59
CA MET A 1 1.32 -14.61 -18.44
C MET A 1 0.77 -13.57 -17.49
N ALA A 2 0.81 -13.80 -16.17
CA ALA A 2 0.28 -12.85 -15.21
C ALA A 2 1.19 -11.60 -15.13
N HIS A 3 0.80 -10.51 -15.80
CA HIS A 3 1.54 -9.24 -15.83
C HIS A 3 1.51 -8.49 -14.48
N ASN A 4 0.71 -8.97 -13.53
CA ASN A 4 0.40 -8.33 -12.26
C ASN A 4 1.14 -8.95 -11.07
N PHE A 5 1.99 -9.96 -11.30
CA PHE A 5 2.77 -10.56 -10.22
C PHE A 5 3.90 -9.61 -9.81
N ILE A 6 3.97 -9.29 -8.52
CA ILE A 6 4.93 -8.35 -7.97
C ILE A 6 6.06 -9.16 -7.32
N THR A 7 7.23 -9.13 -7.94
CA THR A 7 8.43 -9.84 -7.46
C THR A 7 9.42 -8.92 -6.77
N ASN A 8 9.18 -7.60 -6.78
CA ASN A 8 10.16 -6.58 -6.41
C ASN A 8 11.47 -6.62 -7.24
N ALA A 9 11.48 -7.28 -8.40
CA ALA A 9 12.60 -7.25 -9.32
C ALA A 9 12.41 -6.17 -10.39
N GLY A 10 13.47 -5.43 -10.70
CA GLY A 10 13.45 -4.35 -11.70
C GLY A 10 12.53 -3.19 -11.29
N GLU A 11 11.74 -2.68 -12.23
CA GLU A 11 10.95 -1.46 -12.05
C GLU A 11 9.54 -1.67 -11.46
N ARG A 12 9.13 -2.93 -11.18
CA ARG A 12 7.79 -3.26 -10.70
C ARG A 12 7.82 -3.67 -9.23
N THR A 13 7.97 -2.67 -8.35
CA THR A 13 8.00 -2.90 -6.91
C THR A 13 6.62 -2.80 -6.27
N LEU A 14 6.44 -3.49 -5.13
CA LEU A 14 5.23 -3.39 -4.31
C LEU A 14 4.99 -1.94 -3.85
N ARG A 15 6.07 -1.21 -3.53
CA ARG A 15 6.01 0.20 -3.15
C ARG A 15 5.36 1.05 -4.24
N ASP A 16 5.82 0.91 -5.49
CA ASP A 16 5.34 1.74 -6.59
C ASP A 16 3.89 1.37 -6.93
N ARG A 17 3.53 0.09 -6.81
CA ARG A 17 2.14 -0.35 -6.96
C ARG A 17 1.22 0.22 -5.88
N ILE A 18 1.63 0.20 -4.61
CA ILE A 18 0.85 0.76 -3.50
C ILE A 18 0.64 2.27 -3.71
N ARG A 19 1.68 2.99 -4.14
CA ARG A 19 1.57 4.43 -4.48
C ARG A 19 0.55 4.70 -5.57
N ALA A 20 0.60 3.94 -6.67
CA ALA A 20 -0.37 4.07 -7.76
C ALA A 20 -1.81 3.79 -7.28
N LEU A 21 -2.01 2.73 -6.48
CA LEU A 21 -3.33 2.40 -5.91
C LEU A 21 -3.83 3.50 -4.97
N ILE A 22 -2.96 4.06 -4.13
CA ILE A 22 -3.30 5.20 -3.27
C ILE A 22 -3.70 6.40 -4.10
N GLN A 23 -3.08 6.67 -5.25
CA GLN A 23 -3.44 7.82 -6.09
C GLN A 23 -4.84 7.68 -6.73
N HIS A 24 -5.24 6.46 -7.09
CA HIS A 24 -6.45 6.24 -7.88
C HIS A 24 -7.66 5.68 -7.11
N SER A 25 -7.52 5.28 -5.85
CA SER A 25 -8.59 4.61 -5.09
C SER A 25 -9.21 5.49 -4.00
N GLN A 26 -10.53 5.55 -3.84
CA GLN A 26 -11.17 6.28 -2.73
C GLN A 26 -11.13 5.49 -1.41
N GLU A 27 -11.25 4.17 -1.49
CA GLU A 27 -11.14 3.24 -0.36
C GLU A 27 -10.06 2.19 -0.65
N LEU A 28 -9.24 1.88 0.35
CA LEU A 28 -8.25 0.81 0.30
C LEU A 28 -8.38 -0.10 1.53
N LYS A 29 -8.46 -1.41 1.28
CA LYS A 29 -8.54 -2.44 2.31
C LYS A 29 -7.34 -3.35 2.17
N PHE A 30 -6.57 -3.48 3.24
CA PHE A 30 -5.39 -4.32 3.31
C PHE A 30 -5.64 -5.46 4.29
N LEU A 31 -5.31 -6.67 3.87
CA LEU A 31 -5.23 -7.84 4.73
C LEU A 31 -3.78 -8.33 4.66
N VAL A 32 -3.08 -8.27 5.77
CA VAL A 32 -1.65 -8.61 5.86
C VAL A 32 -1.42 -9.52 7.07
N GLY A 33 -0.50 -10.47 6.96
CA GLY A 33 -0.09 -11.28 8.12
C GLY A 33 0.74 -10.43 9.09
N PHE A 34 1.83 -9.83 8.60
CA PHE A 34 2.70 -8.99 9.41
C PHE A 34 2.83 -7.59 8.83
N PHE A 35 2.98 -6.59 9.69
CA PHE A 35 3.18 -5.21 9.27
C PHE A 35 4.31 -4.53 10.04
N TYR A 36 5.44 -4.33 9.36
CA TYR A 36 6.61 -3.66 9.93
C TYR A 36 6.46 -2.13 9.91
N PHE A 37 7.07 -1.45 10.89
CA PHE A 37 7.10 0.01 10.96
C PHE A 37 7.71 0.67 9.72
N SER A 38 8.71 0.03 9.10
CA SER A 38 9.27 0.50 7.82
C SER A 38 8.23 0.52 6.71
N GLY A 39 7.32 -0.46 6.65
CA GLY A 39 6.22 -0.46 5.68
C GLY A 39 5.17 0.62 5.97
N TRP A 40 4.91 0.91 7.24
CA TRP A 40 3.95 1.95 7.65
C TRP A 40 4.39 3.34 7.21
N ARG A 41 5.67 3.69 7.38
CA ARG A 41 6.18 5.01 6.98
C ARG A 41 5.99 5.27 5.49
N GLU A 42 6.26 4.26 4.68
CA GLU A 42 6.13 4.34 3.22
C GLU A 42 4.67 4.50 2.78
N LEU A 43 3.74 3.84 3.49
CA LEU A 43 2.30 3.99 3.30
C LEU A 43 1.84 5.40 3.73
N TYR A 44 2.27 5.85 4.90
CA TYR A 44 1.94 7.16 5.46
C TYR A 44 2.35 8.31 4.54
N GLU A 45 3.58 8.29 4.01
CA GLU A 45 4.06 9.33 3.08
C GLU A 45 3.23 9.35 1.78
N ALA A 46 2.87 8.18 1.25
CA ALA A 46 2.00 8.09 0.07
C ALA A 46 0.61 8.68 0.34
N ILE A 47 0.02 8.39 1.51
CA ILE A 47 -1.27 8.95 1.93
C ILE A 47 -1.18 10.46 2.11
N LYS A 48 -0.17 10.93 2.85
CA LYS A 48 0.06 12.35 3.13
C LYS A 48 0.20 13.16 1.84
N SER A 49 0.91 12.62 0.85
CA SER A 49 1.06 13.25 -0.47
C SER A 49 -0.28 13.49 -1.18
N ARG A 50 -1.28 12.61 -0.95
CA ARG A 50 -2.62 12.70 -1.54
C ARG A 50 -3.66 13.38 -0.64
N ALA A 51 -3.49 13.33 0.68
CA ALA A 51 -4.41 13.91 1.66
C ALA A 51 -4.58 15.43 1.49
N LYS A 52 -3.66 16.09 0.77
CA LYS A 52 -3.78 17.48 0.34
C LYS A 52 -4.90 17.72 -0.68
N LEU A 53 -5.38 16.66 -1.35
CA LEU A 53 -6.41 16.68 -2.40
C LEU A 53 -7.70 15.99 -1.96
N ILE A 54 -7.60 14.76 -1.42
CA ILE A 54 -8.71 13.93 -0.96
C ILE A 54 -8.19 13.04 0.17
N SER A 55 -8.97 12.88 1.25
CA SER A 55 -8.64 11.94 2.33
C SER A 55 -9.10 10.52 1.96
N PRO A 56 -8.19 9.57 1.67
CA PRO A 56 -8.58 8.20 1.35
C PRO A 56 -9.01 7.42 2.60
N ASN A 57 -10.06 6.60 2.49
CA ASN A 57 -10.46 5.69 3.56
C ASN A 57 -9.57 4.43 3.53
N ILE A 58 -8.77 4.23 4.57
CA ILE A 58 -7.81 3.13 4.64
C ILE A 58 -8.15 2.24 5.83
N LYS A 59 -8.28 0.94 5.54
CA LYS A 59 -8.55 -0.11 6.53
C LYS A 59 -7.46 -1.16 6.41
N ILE A 60 -6.80 -1.48 7.52
CA ILE A 60 -5.74 -2.49 7.56
C ILE A 60 -6.10 -3.50 8.63
N LEU A 61 -6.26 -4.75 8.22
CA LEU A 61 -6.40 -5.89 9.11
C LEU A 61 -5.06 -6.64 9.12
N VAL A 62 -4.44 -6.70 10.30
CA VAL A 62 -3.17 -7.39 10.52
C VAL A 62 -3.44 -8.67 11.29
N GLY A 63 -3.18 -9.81 10.67
CA GLY A 63 -3.33 -11.13 11.29
C GLY A 63 -2.03 -11.56 11.95
N LEU A 64 -1.87 -11.25 13.24
CA LEU A 64 -0.71 -11.71 14.01
C LEU A 64 -0.85 -13.21 14.31
N ASP A 65 0.14 -13.99 13.90
CA ASP A 65 0.31 -15.37 14.37
C ASP A 65 0.87 -15.32 15.79
N THR A 66 0.28 -16.09 16.71
CA THR A 66 0.69 -16.19 18.12
C THR A 66 1.64 -17.35 18.35
#